data_AF-A0A9E7B9W0-F1
#
_entry.id   AF-A0A9E7B9W0-F1
#
_cell.length_a   1.000
_cell.length_b   1.000
_cell.length_c   1.000
_cell.angle_alpha   90.00
_cell.angle_beta   90.00
_cell.angle_gamma   90.00
#
_symmetry.space_group_name_H-M   'P 1'
#
loop_
_entity.id
_entity.type
_entity.pdbx_description
1 polymer ?
#
loop_
_entity_poly.entity_id
_entity_poly.type
_entity_poly.pdbx_seq_one_letter_code
_entity_poly.pdbx_strand_id
1 'polypeptide(L)'
;MTNDWVLSRLDRFYPIHRLAFARLLNVLRRDFDGDLDAMLVLLTLSLGTQRANWRGALLEGADSSAPTRLTNTASIAEATGIPRESVRRKLQWMESKGWIVRDENNQWAPTARAAEDLRDGTMETVNFIRAIGAAVIAEIDGPDDPGA
;
A
#
# COMPACT_ATOMS: atom_id res chain seq x y z
N MET A 1 -11.18 19.19 -6.38
CA MET A 1 -9.78 19.66 -6.32
C MET A 1 -9.15 19.44 -7.69
N THR A 2 -8.65 20.48 -8.34
CA THR A 2 -8.02 20.39 -9.67
C THR A 2 -6.50 20.24 -9.56
N ASN A 3 -5.84 19.80 -10.64
CA ASN A 3 -4.38 19.76 -10.69
C ASN A 3 -3.78 21.15 -10.46
N ASP A 4 -4.33 22.20 -11.07
CA ASP A 4 -3.84 23.59 -10.92
C ASP A 4 -3.91 24.08 -9.47
N TRP A 5 -4.94 23.68 -8.74
CA TRP A 5 -5.08 23.99 -7.32
C TRP A 5 -3.96 23.35 -6.48
N VAL A 6 -3.59 22.10 -6.78
CA VAL A 6 -2.49 21.41 -6.10
C VAL A 6 -1.15 22.02 -6.47
N LEU A 7 -0.95 22.32 -7.77
CA LEU A 7 0.29 22.90 -8.28
C LEU A 7 0.59 24.26 -7.65
N SER A 8 -0.42 25.13 -7.52
CA SER A 8 -0.29 26.44 -6.86
C SER A 8 0.02 26.38 -5.36
N ARG A 9 -0.09 25.20 -4.73
CA ARG A 9 0.15 24.97 -3.29
C ARG A 9 1.28 23.97 -3.02
N LEU A 10 2.08 23.65 -4.03
CA LEU A 10 3.17 22.68 -3.90
C LEU A 10 4.16 23.00 -2.79
N ASP A 11 4.48 24.28 -2.57
CA ASP A 11 5.39 24.69 -1.50
C ASP A 11 4.91 24.28 -0.10
N ARG A 12 3.60 24.13 0.07
CA ARG A 12 2.97 23.69 1.32
C ARG A 12 2.83 22.17 1.38
N PHE A 13 2.41 21.54 0.29
CA PHE A 13 2.18 20.08 0.24
C PHE A 13 3.46 19.27 0.15
N TYR A 14 4.43 19.71 -0.66
CA TYR A 14 5.58 18.91 -1.01
C TYR A 14 6.50 18.58 0.18
N PRO A 15 6.78 19.50 1.13
CA PRO A 15 7.54 19.17 2.34
C PRO A 15 6.84 18.13 3.22
N ILE A 16 5.52 18.24 3.39
CA ILE A 16 4.72 17.31 4.19
C ILE A 16 4.72 15.93 3.52
N HIS A 17 4.46 15.89 2.22
CA HIS A 17 4.51 14.67 1.42
C HIS A 17 5.87 13.99 1.53
N ARG A 18 6.98 14.71 1.30
CA ARG A 18 8.33 14.14 1.35
C ARG A 18 8.65 13.52 2.70
N LEU A 19 8.30 14.21 3.78
CA LEU A 19 8.56 13.72 5.13
C LEU A 19 7.72 12.47 5.44
N ALA A 20 6.42 12.53 5.19
CA ALA A 20 5.50 11.42 5.47
C ALA A 20 5.81 10.20 4.58
N PHE A 21 6.11 10.41 3.30
CA PHE A 21 6.44 9.35 2.36
C PHE A 21 7.77 8.68 2.70
N ALA A 22 8.80 9.45 3.08
CA ALA A 22 10.07 8.87 3.51
C ALA A 22 9.92 7.99 4.76
N ARG A 23 9.08 8.40 5.74
CA ARG A 23 8.79 7.59 6.92
C ARG A 23 8.08 6.29 6.54
N LEU A 24 7.05 6.38 5.69
CA LEU A 24 6.34 5.21 5.17
C LEU A 24 7.29 4.23 4.48
N LEU A 25 8.12 4.71 3.56
CA LEU A 25 9.07 3.85 2.85
C LEU A 25 10.11 3.21 3.78
N ASN A 26 10.55 3.91 4.84
CA ASN A 26 11.49 3.33 5.81
C ASN A 26 10.85 2.19 6.61
N VAL A 27 9.60 2.35 7.05
CA VAL A 27 8.86 1.30 7.76
C VAL A 27 8.62 0.11 6.84
N LEU A 28 8.09 0.35 5.64
CA LEU A 28 7.86 -0.71 4.67
C LEU A 28 9.16 -1.42 4.27
N ARG A 29 10.24 -0.68 4.04
CA ARG A 29 11.54 -1.29 3.75
C ARG A 29 11.99 -2.22 4.88
N ARG A 30 11.80 -1.84 6.14
CA ARG A 30 12.16 -2.68 7.29
C ARG A 30 11.26 -3.93 7.36
N ASP A 31 9.95 -3.76 7.20
CA ASP A 31 8.99 -4.86 7.29
C ASP A 31 9.21 -5.92 6.19
N PHE A 32 9.81 -5.51 5.05
CA PHE A 32 10.17 -6.39 3.93
C PHE A 32 11.67 -6.75 3.87
N ASP A 33 12.38 -6.75 5.00
CA ASP A 33 13.80 -7.15 5.08
C ASP A 33 14.74 -6.38 4.10
N GLY A 34 14.38 -5.14 3.76
CA GLY A 34 15.11 -4.29 2.82
C GLY A 34 14.63 -4.35 1.36
N ASP A 35 13.72 -5.26 1.03
CA ASP A 35 13.29 -5.57 -0.34
C ASP A 35 11.98 -4.86 -0.72
N LEU A 36 12.08 -3.63 -1.24
CA LEU A 36 10.90 -2.88 -1.69
C LEU A 36 10.24 -3.45 -2.96
N ASP A 37 10.95 -4.29 -3.73
CA ASP A 37 10.32 -5.01 -4.84
C ASP A 37 9.38 -6.10 -4.31
N ALA A 38 9.70 -6.74 -3.18
CA ALA A 38 8.78 -7.66 -2.52
C ALA A 38 7.55 -6.91 -2.01
N MET A 39 7.72 -5.73 -1.41
CA MET A 39 6.58 -4.87 -1.07
C MET A 39 5.70 -4.56 -2.29
N LEU A 40 6.31 -4.20 -3.42
CA LEU A 40 5.58 -3.90 -4.65
C LEU A 40 4.81 -5.13 -5.17
N VAL A 41 5.42 -6.32 -5.14
CA VAL A 41 4.76 -7.58 -5.51
C VAL A 41 3.52 -7.85 -4.64
N LEU A 42 3.63 -7.68 -3.32
CA LEU A 42 2.48 -7.88 -2.42
C LEU A 42 1.39 -6.83 -2.65
N LEU A 43 1.78 -5.56 -2.86
CA LEU A 43 0.84 -4.50 -3.18
C LEU A 43 0.06 -4.83 -4.46
N THR A 44 0.74 -5.19 -5.55
CA THR A 44 0.10 -5.58 -6.82
C THR A 44 -0.84 -6.76 -6.64
N LEU A 45 -0.43 -7.78 -5.87
CA LEU A 45 -1.29 -8.92 -5.55
C LEU A 45 -2.56 -8.47 -4.78
N SER A 46 -2.41 -7.54 -3.84
CA SER A 46 -3.50 -7.04 -3.01
C SER A 46 -4.49 -6.13 -3.76
N LEU A 47 -4.11 -5.54 -4.90
CA LEU A 47 -5.02 -4.73 -5.73
C LEU A 47 -6.20 -5.54 -6.29
N GLY A 48 -6.05 -6.86 -6.39
CA GLY A 48 -7.14 -7.78 -6.75
C GLY A 48 -8.12 -8.04 -5.61
N THR A 49 -7.85 -7.58 -4.38
CA THR A 49 -8.74 -7.78 -3.24
C THR A 49 -9.78 -6.66 -3.18
N GLN A 50 -11.05 -7.04 -3.26
CA GLN A 50 -12.15 -6.10 -3.01
C GLN A 50 -12.68 -6.36 -1.61
N ARG A 51 -12.55 -5.41 -0.69
CA ARG A 51 -13.03 -5.55 0.69
C ARG A 51 -14.06 -4.47 1.01
N ALA A 52 -15.18 -4.87 1.61
CA ALA A 52 -16.21 -3.94 2.08
C ALA A 52 -15.80 -3.25 3.40
N ASN A 53 -14.96 -3.90 4.23
CA ASN A 53 -14.48 -3.37 5.51
C ASN A 53 -12.95 -3.44 5.59
N TRP A 54 -12.27 -2.39 5.11
CA TRP A 54 -10.81 -2.28 5.17
C TRP A 54 -10.27 -2.16 6.59
N ARG A 55 -10.99 -1.47 7.49
CA ARG A 55 -10.59 -1.32 8.89
C ARG A 55 -10.50 -2.69 9.56
N GLY A 56 -11.54 -3.51 9.43
CA GLY A 56 -11.57 -4.86 10.01
C GLY A 56 -10.49 -5.76 9.42
N ALA A 57 -10.33 -5.72 8.10
CA ALA A 57 -9.33 -6.50 7.37
C ALA A 57 -7.88 -6.17 7.74
N LEU A 58 -7.58 -4.90 8.04
CA LEU A 58 -6.22 -4.43 8.28
C LEU A 58 -5.85 -4.36 9.76
N LEU A 59 -6.82 -4.12 10.66
CA LEU A 59 -6.53 -3.81 12.07
C LEU A 59 -7.12 -4.80 13.07
N GLU A 60 -8.18 -5.50 12.68
CA GLU A 60 -9.00 -6.32 13.60
C GLU A 60 -8.88 -7.82 13.29
N GLY A 61 -8.07 -8.20 12.29
CA GLY A 61 -7.86 -9.60 11.89
C GLY A 61 -9.14 -10.28 11.41
N ALA A 62 -10.16 -9.51 11.06
CA ALA A 62 -11.44 -10.07 10.65
C ALA A 62 -11.28 -10.75 9.28
N ASP A 63 -11.61 -12.03 9.26
CA ASP A 63 -11.61 -12.86 8.06
C ASP A 63 -12.75 -12.38 7.14
N SER A 64 -12.44 -11.37 6.32
CA SER A 64 -13.41 -10.83 5.40
C SER A 64 -13.49 -11.81 4.23
N SER A 65 -14.58 -12.58 4.18
CA SER A 65 -15.01 -13.50 3.13
C SER A 65 -15.20 -12.86 1.75
N ALA A 66 -14.55 -11.72 1.50
CA ALA A 66 -14.67 -10.99 0.27
C ALA A 66 -13.84 -11.69 -0.81
N PRO A 67 -14.37 -11.79 -2.05
CA PRO A 67 -13.69 -12.49 -3.12
C PRO A 67 -12.35 -11.82 -3.38
N THR A 68 -11.27 -12.55 -3.08
CA THR A 68 -9.94 -12.16 -3.49
C THR A 68 -9.78 -12.55 -4.95
N ARG A 69 -9.54 -11.58 -5.83
CA ARG A 69 -9.14 -11.90 -7.20
C ARG A 69 -7.73 -12.47 -7.17
N LEU A 70 -7.71 -13.79 -7.23
CA LEU A 70 -6.56 -14.62 -7.46
C LEU A 70 -5.74 -14.10 -8.66
N THR A 71 -4.42 -13.94 -8.47
CA THR A 71 -3.50 -13.45 -9.52
C THR A 71 -2.31 -14.40 -9.68
N ASN A 72 -1.88 -14.67 -10.91
CA ASN A 72 -0.74 -15.54 -11.19
C ASN A 72 0.59 -14.76 -11.29
N THR A 73 1.70 -15.47 -11.16
CA THR A 73 3.07 -14.92 -11.23
C THR A 73 3.35 -14.14 -12.51
N ALA A 74 2.82 -14.55 -13.66
CA ALA A 74 3.09 -13.90 -14.94
C ALA A 74 2.43 -12.51 -15.01
N SER A 75 1.18 -12.39 -14.55
CA SER A 75 0.47 -11.11 -14.48
C SER A 75 1.13 -10.13 -13.51
N ILE A 76 1.66 -10.62 -12.38
CA ILE A 76 2.40 -9.77 -11.43
C ILE A 76 3.70 -9.25 -12.05
N ALA A 77 4.47 -10.12 -12.71
CA ALA A 77 5.70 -9.71 -13.39
C ALA A 77 5.45 -8.68 -14.49
N GLU A 78 4.38 -8.85 -15.27
CA GLU A 78 3.96 -7.90 -16.29
C GLU A 78 3.56 -6.55 -15.68
N ALA A 79 2.71 -6.56 -14.64
CA ALA A 79 2.22 -5.34 -14.01
C ALA A 79 3.31 -4.54 -13.26
N THR A 80 4.29 -5.24 -12.67
CA THR A 80 5.37 -4.61 -11.90
C THR A 80 6.61 -4.28 -12.72
N GLY A 81 6.78 -4.92 -13.89
CA GLY A 81 8.03 -4.87 -14.66
C GLY A 81 9.19 -5.67 -14.04
N ILE A 82 8.97 -6.34 -12.91
CA ILE A 82 9.98 -7.16 -12.24
C ILE A 82 10.15 -8.48 -13.01
N PRO A 83 11.39 -8.98 -13.24
CA PRO A 83 11.61 -10.25 -13.91
C PRO A 83 10.82 -11.42 -13.28
N ARG A 84 10.21 -12.27 -14.10
CA ARG A 84 9.35 -13.40 -13.65
C ARG A 84 10.01 -14.27 -12.59
N GLU A 85 11.28 -14.58 -12.76
CA GLU A 85 12.05 -15.39 -11.81
C GLU A 85 12.23 -14.68 -10.45
N SER A 86 12.45 -13.37 -10.48
CA SER A 86 12.50 -12.55 -9.26
C SER A 86 11.14 -12.50 -8.55
N VAL A 87 10.05 -12.33 -9.30
CA VAL A 87 8.68 -12.40 -8.73
C VAL A 87 8.42 -13.76 -8.12
N ARG A 88 8.74 -14.86 -8.82
CA ARG A 88 8.59 -16.23 -8.32
C ARG A 88 9.30 -16.43 -6.98
N ARG A 89 10.56 -16.01 -6.88
CA ARG A 89 11.35 -16.12 -5.64
C ARG A 89 10.75 -15.29 -4.49
N LYS A 90 10.25 -14.08 -4.78
CA LYS A 90 9.61 -13.22 -3.78
C LYS A 90 8.28 -13.80 -3.30
N LEU A 91 7.47 -14.36 -4.19
CA LEU A 91 6.21 -15.04 -3.82
C LEU A 91 6.48 -16.25 -2.92
N GLN A 92 7.48 -17.08 -3.25
CA GLN A 92 7.89 -18.20 -2.39
C GLN A 92 8.36 -17.74 -1.01
N TRP A 93 9.10 -16.63 -0.94
CA TRP A 93 9.50 -16.04 0.33
C TRP A 93 8.28 -15.56 1.14
N MET A 94 7.31 -14.88 0.53
CA MET A 94 6.07 -14.46 1.20
C MET A 94 5.21 -15.64 1.64
N GLU A 95 5.12 -16.69 0.83
CA GLU A 95 4.43 -17.94 1.16
C GLU A 95 5.08 -18.59 2.39
N SER A 96 6.42 -18.61 2.47
CA SER A 96 7.14 -19.12 3.64
C SER A 96 6.89 -18.31 4.92
N LYS A 97 6.51 -17.03 4.80
CA LYS A 97 6.07 -16.17 5.92
C LYS A 97 4.58 -16.35 6.24
N GLY A 98 3.84 -17.11 5.44
CA GLY A 98 2.39 -17.27 5.55
C GLY A 98 1.58 -16.05 5.10
N TRP A 99 2.21 -15.07 4.44
CA TRP A 99 1.56 -13.82 4.01
C TRP A 99 0.66 -14.01 2.79
N ILE A 100 0.96 -15.02 1.99
CA ILE A 100 0.17 -15.38 0.81
C ILE A 100 -0.02 -16.90 0.79
N VAL A 101 -1.07 -17.34 0.09
CA VAL A 101 -1.35 -18.74 -0.20
C VAL A 101 -1.54 -18.95 -1.69
N ARG A 102 -1.22 -20.16 -2.15
CA ARG A 102 -1.46 -20.59 -3.52
C ARG A 102 -2.63 -21.56 -3.60
N ASP A 103 -3.53 -21.34 -4.56
CA ASP A 103 -4.61 -22.29 -4.85
C ASP A 103 -4.17 -23.40 -5.83
N GLU A 104 -5.08 -24.34 -6.08
CA GLU A 104 -4.87 -25.46 -7.01
C GLU A 104 -4.63 -25.01 -8.47
N ASN A 105 -5.11 -23.81 -8.83
CA ASN A 105 -4.93 -23.20 -10.16
C ASN A 105 -3.68 -22.32 -10.25
N ASN A 106 -2.73 -22.49 -9.32
CA ASN A 106 -1.47 -21.78 -9.26
C ASN A 106 -1.59 -20.25 -9.09
N GLN A 107 -2.73 -19.78 -8.57
CA GLN A 107 -2.99 -18.39 -8.29
C GLN A 107 -2.66 -18.04 -6.84
N TRP A 108 -2.32 -16.77 -6.60
CA TRP A 108 -1.94 -16.26 -5.30
C TRP A 108 -3.05 -15.41 -4.68
N ALA A 109 -3.14 -15.43 -3.35
CA ALA A 109 -3.99 -14.56 -2.53
C ALA A 109 -3.26 -14.17 -1.23
N PRO A 110 -3.41 -12.92 -0.74
CA PRO A 110 -2.94 -12.55 0.59
C PRO A 110 -3.78 -13.18 1.69
N THR A 111 -3.17 -13.41 2.86
CA THR A 111 -3.82 -13.96 4.06
C THR A 111 -4.02 -12.89 5.12
N ALA A 112 -4.78 -13.20 6.18
CA ALA A 112 -4.87 -12.34 7.37
C ALA A 112 -3.52 -12.16 8.08
N ARG A 113 -2.63 -13.16 7.99
CA ARG A 113 -1.28 -13.11 8.59
C ARG A 113 -0.45 -11.95 8.03
N ALA A 114 -0.59 -11.64 6.74
CA ALA A 114 0.07 -10.47 6.16
C ALA A 114 -0.36 -9.17 6.85
N ALA A 115 -1.65 -9.01 7.17
CA ALA A 115 -2.14 -7.81 7.87
C ALA A 115 -1.62 -7.73 9.32
N GLU A 116 -1.48 -8.87 9.99
CA GLU A 116 -0.92 -8.95 11.35
C GLU A 116 0.57 -8.59 11.36
N ASP A 117 1.38 -9.26 10.54
CA ASP A 117 2.84 -9.08 10.53
C ASP A 117 3.24 -7.72 9.94
N LEU A 118 2.45 -7.15 9.00
CA LEU A 118 2.68 -5.83 8.39
C LEU A 118 1.86 -4.72 9.03
N ARG A 119 1.45 -4.90 10.29
CA ARG A 119 0.64 -3.91 11.03
C ARG A 119 1.35 -2.57 11.17
N ASP A 120 2.66 -2.56 11.36
CA ASP A 120 3.45 -1.33 11.47
C ASP A 120 3.40 -0.52 10.16
N GLY A 121 3.70 -1.14 9.02
CA GLY A 121 3.52 -0.52 7.70
C GLY A 121 2.09 -0.06 7.41
N THR A 122 1.09 -0.83 7.87
CA THR A 122 -0.32 -0.43 7.78
C THR A 122 -0.60 0.84 8.58
N MET A 123 -0.13 0.91 9.83
CA MET A 123 -0.31 2.10 10.67
C MET A 123 0.45 3.30 10.13
N GLU A 124 1.63 3.10 9.55
CA GLU A 124 2.37 4.20 8.92
C GLU A 124 1.68 4.68 7.63
N THR A 125 0.99 3.81 6.91
CA THR A 125 0.11 4.21 5.79
C THR A 125 -1.02 5.10 6.29
N VAL A 126 -1.65 4.76 7.43
CA VAL A 126 -2.68 5.61 8.06
C VAL A 126 -2.09 6.97 8.47
N ASN A 127 -0.87 6.99 9.03
CA ASN A 127 -0.18 8.25 9.37
C ASN A 127 0.12 9.09 8.13
N PHE A 128 0.55 8.48 7.03
CA PHE A 128 0.76 9.14 5.75
C PHE A 128 -0.53 9.77 5.22
N ILE A 129 -1.62 8.99 5.16
CA ILE A 129 -2.94 9.49 4.73
C ILE A 129 -3.40 10.65 5.62
N ARG A 130 -3.24 10.53 6.95
CA ARG A 130 -3.59 11.60 7.90
C ARG A 130 -2.79 12.87 7.66
N ALA A 131 -1.49 12.76 7.40
CA ALA A 131 -0.62 13.92 7.15
C ALA A 131 -1.01 14.67 5.88
N ILE A 132 -1.26 13.94 4.78
CA ILE A 132 -1.72 14.53 3.53
C ILE A 132 -3.12 15.14 3.69
N GLY A 133 -4.05 14.41 4.32
CA GLY A 133 -5.40 14.88 4.58
C GLY A 133 -5.45 16.15 5.42
N ALA A 134 -4.66 16.21 6.50
CA ALA A 134 -4.56 17.40 7.34
C ALA A 134 -4.00 18.61 6.57
N ALA A 135 -3.02 18.40 5.70
CA ALA A 135 -2.48 19.46 4.85
C ALA A 135 -3.54 20.01 3.89
N VAL A 136 -4.33 19.13 3.27
CA VAL A 136 -5.41 19.52 2.36
C VAL A 136 -6.51 20.28 3.11
N ILE A 137 -6.92 19.80 4.28
CA ILE A 137 -7.95 20.46 5.11
C ILE A 137 -7.48 21.86 5.52
N ALA A 138 -6.23 22.02 5.96
CA ALA A 138 -5.69 23.34 6.33
C ALA A 138 -5.71 24.36 5.18
N GLU A 139 -5.59 23.90 3.92
CA GLU A 139 -5.66 24.77 2.74
C GLU A 139 -7.10 25.04 2.26
N ILE A 140 -8.07 24.19 2.63
CA ILE A 140 -9.49 24.40 2.34
C ILE A 140 -10.13 25.32 3.39
N ASP A 141 -9.79 25.12 4.66
CA ASP A 141 -10.34 25.87 5.79
C ASP A 141 -9.55 27.14 6.12
N GLY A 142 -8.40 27.35 5.48
CA GLY A 142 -7.63 28.59 5.58
C GLY A 142 -8.43 29.77 5.00
N PRO A 143 -8.30 30.98 5.55
CA PRO A 143 -8.96 32.15 4.98
C PRO A 143 -8.54 32.28 3.51
N ASP A 144 -9.52 32.41 2.61
CA ASP A 144 -9.28 32.81 1.22
C ASP A 144 -8.32 33.99 1.25
N ASP A 145 -7.12 33.80 0.69
CA ASP A 145 -6.17 34.90 0.51
C ASP A 145 -6.87 35.94 -0.39
N PRO A 146 -7.20 37.16 0.09
CA PRO A 146 -7.88 38.15 -0.73
C PRO A 146 -6.94 38.84 -1.73
N GLY A 147 -5.70 38.38 -1.88
CA GLY A 147 -4.67 39.01 -2.69
C GLY A 147 -4.16 38.14 -3.84
N ALA A 148 -4.97 37.96 -4.88
CA ALA A 148 -4.52 37.60 -6.22
C ALA A 148 -5.05 38.62 -7.24
#